data_AF-A0A0B1TS16-F1
#
_entry.id   AF-A0A0B1TS16-F1
#
_cell.length_a   1.000
_cell.length_b   1.000
_cell.length_c   1.000
_cell.angle_alpha   90.00
_cell.angle_beta   90.00
_cell.angle_gamma   90.00
#
_symmetry.space_group_name_H-M   'P 1'
#
loop_
_entity.id
_entity.type
_entity.pdbx_description
1 polymer ?
#
loop_
_entity_poly.entity_id
_entity_poly.type
_entity_poly.pdbx_seq_one_letter_code
_entity_poly.pdbx_strand_id
1 'polypeptide(L)'
;MLFVYRRICDEDDDLAEVTPETVPDEVREWLAATFTRQNAGKKREKPKFKSVANAIRTGIFFDKLFRKQQSVQCPIPGEMAELLREINSWSFNPFQLNEVSEGHALKYVGYELFNRYGFMDRFKIPLAALENYLHALELGYSKHNNPYHNVVHAADVTQSSHFMLTQTGLANSLGDLELLAVIFGALIHDYEHTGHTNNFHIQSG
;
A
#
# COMPACT_ATOMS: atom_id res chain seq x y z
N MET A 1 0.59 4.16 -50.30
CA MET A 1 1.83 3.36 -50.37
C MET A 1 2.61 3.59 -49.09
N LEU A 2 2.51 2.59 -48.21
CA LEU A 2 3.26 2.27 -46.97
C LEU A 2 4.20 3.34 -46.38
N PHE A 3 3.78 3.94 -45.26
CA PHE A 3 4.71 4.40 -44.23
C PHE A 3 5.23 3.17 -43.48
N VAL A 4 6.53 2.91 -43.62
CA VAL A 4 7.25 1.91 -42.84
C VAL A 4 7.31 2.39 -41.40
N TYR A 5 6.53 1.77 -40.51
CA TYR A 5 6.73 1.88 -39.07
C TYR A 5 8.09 1.23 -38.75
N ARG A 6 9.10 2.05 -38.46
CA ARG A 6 10.33 1.58 -37.86
C ARG A 6 9.99 1.12 -36.43
N ARG A 7 9.93 -0.20 -36.21
CA ARG A 7 9.93 -0.80 -34.88
C ARG A 7 11.15 -0.24 -34.12
N ILE A 8 10.91 0.42 -33.00
CA ILE A 8 11.93 0.68 -31.98
C ILE A 8 11.58 -0.23 -30.80
N CYS A 9 11.59 -1.54 -31.05
CA CYS A 9 11.49 -2.61 -30.07
C CYS A 9 12.46 -3.73 -30.48
N ASP A 10 13.67 -3.35 -30.89
CA ASP A 10 14.84 -4.23 -30.92
C ASP A 10 15.69 -3.92 -29.68
N GLU A 11 15.05 -3.91 -28.50
CA GLU A 11 15.72 -4.45 -27.33
C GLU A 11 15.31 -5.91 -27.40
N ASP A 12 16.24 -6.74 -27.87
CA ASP A 12 16.13 -8.16 -27.69
C ASP A 12 15.63 -8.45 -26.28
N ASP A 13 14.67 -9.34 -26.28
CA ASP A 13 14.17 -10.08 -25.17
C ASP A 13 15.35 -10.63 -24.33
N ASP A 14 15.90 -9.83 -23.41
CA ASP A 14 16.78 -10.34 -22.35
C ASP A 14 15.99 -11.19 -21.33
N LEU A 15 14.73 -11.54 -21.65
CA LEU A 15 13.97 -12.63 -21.03
C LEU A 15 13.88 -13.88 -21.95
N ALA A 16 14.40 -13.86 -23.19
CA ALA A 16 14.40 -14.98 -24.13
C ALA A 16 15.55 -15.99 -23.95
N GLU A 17 16.42 -15.82 -22.96
CA GLU A 17 17.41 -16.85 -22.62
C GLU A 17 17.26 -17.39 -21.19
N VAL A 18 16.05 -17.33 -20.63
CA VAL A 18 15.72 -18.21 -19.50
C VAL A 18 15.44 -19.59 -20.09
N THR A 19 16.46 -20.47 -20.11
CA THR A 19 16.27 -21.85 -20.56
C THR A 19 15.08 -22.46 -19.78
N PRO A 20 14.17 -23.20 -20.43
CA PRO A 20 12.95 -23.75 -19.79
C PRO A 20 13.22 -24.58 -18.52
N GLU A 21 14.47 -24.97 -18.30
CA GLU A 21 14.98 -25.79 -17.20
C GLU A 21 15.38 -25.00 -15.95
N THR A 22 15.34 -23.66 -15.97
CA THR A 22 15.79 -22.83 -14.83
C THR A 22 14.70 -22.49 -13.82
N VAL A 23 13.41 -22.66 -14.18
CA VAL A 23 12.28 -22.42 -13.27
C VAL A 23 11.44 -23.70 -13.18
N PRO A 24 11.31 -24.31 -11.98
CA PRO A 24 10.51 -25.52 -11.79
C PRO A 24 9.07 -25.35 -12.29
N ASP A 25 8.49 -26.41 -12.86
CA ASP A 25 7.13 -26.37 -13.40
C ASP A 25 6.09 -25.99 -12.34
N GLU A 26 6.28 -26.42 -11.08
CA GLU A 26 5.44 -26.02 -9.94
C GLU A 26 5.36 -24.50 -9.76
N VAL A 27 6.48 -23.79 -9.90
CA VAL A 27 6.52 -22.33 -9.78
C VAL A 27 5.79 -21.68 -10.96
N ARG A 28 5.95 -22.23 -12.16
CA ARG A 28 5.28 -21.73 -13.37
C ARG A 28 3.77 -21.90 -13.29
N GLU A 29 3.32 -23.07 -12.86
CA GLU A 29 1.89 -23.37 -12.64
C GLU A 29 1.31 -22.48 -11.55
N TRP A 30 2.02 -22.28 -10.44
CA TRP A 30 1.61 -21.37 -9.37
C TRP A 30 1.49 -19.92 -9.84
N LEU A 31 2.48 -19.42 -10.60
CA LEU A 31 2.44 -18.07 -11.18
C LEU A 31 1.25 -17.89 -12.13
N ALA A 32 1.02 -18.88 -13.00
CA ALA A 32 -0.11 -18.87 -13.92
C ALA A 32 -1.45 -18.85 -13.16
N ALA A 33 -1.63 -19.74 -12.19
CA ALA A 33 -2.85 -19.84 -11.40
C ALA A 33 -3.13 -18.58 -10.55
N THR A 34 -2.08 -17.90 -10.09
CA THR A 34 -2.20 -16.75 -9.16
C THR A 34 -2.33 -15.41 -9.87
N PHE A 35 -1.51 -15.15 -10.90
CA PHE A 35 -1.37 -13.81 -11.50
C PHE A 35 -1.99 -13.67 -12.89
N THR A 36 -2.46 -14.76 -13.51
CA THR A 36 -3.11 -14.68 -14.83
C THR A 36 -4.63 -14.71 -14.73
N ARG A 37 -5.27 -13.72 -15.35
CA ARG A 37 -6.71 -13.64 -15.62
C ARG A 37 -6.89 -13.58 -17.14
N GLN A 38 -7.94 -14.20 -17.70
CA GLN A 38 -8.23 -14.14 -19.15
C GLN A 38 -8.38 -12.67 -19.64
N ASN A 39 -7.36 -12.22 -20.40
CA ASN A 39 -7.25 -11.11 -21.36
C ASN A 39 -7.21 -9.60 -20.94
N ALA A 40 -6.06 -9.01 -21.30
CA ALA A 40 -5.82 -7.84 -22.17
C ALA A 40 -5.72 -6.39 -21.60
N GLY A 41 -4.53 -5.79 -21.83
CA GLY A 41 -4.24 -4.33 -21.97
C GLY A 41 -3.64 -3.67 -20.71
N LYS A 42 -2.66 -2.75 -20.75
CA LYS A 42 -2.02 -1.89 -21.78
C LYS A 42 -0.49 -1.80 -21.54
N LYS A 43 0.29 -1.46 -22.58
CA LYS A 43 1.73 -1.13 -22.48
C LYS A 43 1.97 0.04 -21.52
N ARG A 44 2.84 -0.16 -20.52
CA ARG A 44 3.33 0.86 -19.57
C ARG A 44 4.51 1.63 -20.19
N GLU A 45 4.48 2.96 -20.12
CA GLU A 45 5.64 3.80 -20.49
C GLU A 45 6.73 3.73 -19.41
N LYS A 46 8.01 3.60 -19.83
CA LYS A 46 9.18 3.61 -18.93
C LYS A 46 9.42 5.05 -18.42
N PRO A 47 9.58 5.28 -17.10
CA PRO A 47 9.77 6.62 -16.54
C PRO A 47 11.16 7.20 -16.89
N LYS A 48 11.20 8.50 -17.22
CA LYS A 48 12.44 9.20 -17.61
C LYS A 48 13.17 9.78 -16.39
N PHE A 49 14.50 9.86 -16.48
CA PHE A 49 15.46 10.29 -15.44
C PHE A 49 15.12 11.60 -14.70
N LYS A 50 14.42 12.57 -15.33
CA LYS A 50 13.91 13.79 -14.65
C LYS A 50 12.92 13.49 -13.50
N SER A 51 12.28 12.32 -13.51
CA SER A 51 11.35 11.86 -12.48
C SER A 51 12.04 11.62 -11.12
N VAL A 52 13.31 11.20 -11.14
CA VAL A 52 14.05 10.83 -9.92
C VAL A 52 14.45 12.08 -9.11
N ALA A 53 14.85 13.15 -9.78
CA ALA A 53 15.20 14.41 -9.11
C ALA A 53 13.98 15.15 -8.52
N ASN A 54 12.80 15.02 -9.15
CA ASN A 54 11.56 15.54 -8.60
C ASN A 54 11.09 14.75 -7.38
N ALA A 55 11.18 13.41 -7.42
CA ALA A 55 10.88 12.53 -6.28
C ALA A 55 11.61 12.93 -4.99
N ILE A 56 12.93 13.16 -5.08
CA ILE A 56 13.76 13.56 -3.92
C ILE A 56 13.32 14.93 -3.36
N ARG A 57 13.04 15.91 -4.23
CA ARG A 57 12.62 17.25 -3.82
C ARG A 57 11.20 17.25 -3.22
N THR A 58 10.33 16.38 -3.73
CA THR A 58 8.95 16.24 -3.27
C THR A 58 8.87 15.58 -1.89
N GLY A 59 9.67 14.56 -1.59
CA GLY A 59 9.70 13.92 -0.27
C GLY A 59 9.97 14.90 0.89
N ILE A 60 10.92 15.82 0.72
CA ILE A 60 11.26 16.86 1.72
C ILE A 60 10.14 17.91 1.85
N PHE A 61 9.48 18.26 0.74
CA PHE A 61 8.39 19.24 0.74
C PHE A 61 7.09 18.67 1.32
N PHE A 62 6.86 17.36 1.16
CA PHE A 62 5.66 16.66 1.61
C PHE A 62 5.46 16.77 3.14
N ASP A 63 6.52 16.59 3.93
CA ASP A 63 6.49 16.73 5.40
C ASP A 63 5.98 18.11 5.85
N LYS A 64 6.19 19.17 5.05
CA LYS A 64 5.74 20.54 5.35
C LYS A 64 4.38 20.88 4.75
N LEU A 65 4.00 20.26 3.63
CA LEU A 65 2.75 20.60 2.92
C LEU A 65 1.52 19.97 3.60
N PHE A 66 1.67 18.77 4.16
CA PHE A 66 0.56 18.00 4.73
C PHE A 66 0.51 17.97 6.25
N ARG A 67 1.61 18.23 6.99
CA ARG A 67 1.55 18.62 8.41
C ARG A 67 0.92 20.01 8.56
N LYS A 68 -0.36 20.12 8.23
CA LYS A 68 -1.18 21.28 8.56
C LYS A 68 -1.74 21.08 9.96
N GLN A 69 -1.72 22.15 10.75
CA GLN A 69 -2.27 22.16 12.09
C GLN A 69 -3.75 21.77 12.02
N GLN A 70 -4.04 20.57 12.51
CA GLN A 70 -5.38 20.02 12.58
C GLN A 70 -5.86 20.10 14.03
N SER A 71 -7.10 20.53 14.21
CA SER A 71 -7.72 20.75 15.53
C SER A 71 -8.01 19.45 16.26
N VAL A 72 -8.44 18.42 15.53
CA VAL A 72 -8.67 17.07 16.06
C VAL A 72 -7.46 16.20 15.73
N GLN A 73 -6.79 15.70 16.77
CA GLN A 73 -5.68 14.76 16.63
C GLN A 73 -6.07 13.40 17.22
N CYS A 74 -5.76 12.34 16.51
CA CYS A 74 -5.85 10.98 17.05
C CYS A 74 -4.73 10.80 18.09
N PRO A 75 -5.04 10.28 19.29
CA PRO A 75 -4.04 10.13 20.35
C PRO A 75 -3.08 8.98 20.02
N ILE A 76 -1.77 9.26 20.06
CA ILE A 76 -0.71 8.28 19.84
C ILE A 76 0.20 8.29 21.08
N PRO A 77 0.25 7.20 21.87
CA PRO A 77 1.17 7.09 23.01
C PRO A 77 2.63 7.21 22.57
N GLY A 78 3.49 7.67 23.49
CA GLY A 78 4.88 8.04 23.19
C GLY A 78 5.71 6.90 22.58
N GLU A 79 5.54 5.67 23.06
CA GLU A 79 6.28 4.50 22.56
C GLU A 79 5.98 4.25 21.07
N MET A 80 4.71 4.30 20.68
CA MET A 80 4.27 4.14 19.29
C MET A 80 4.68 5.36 18.46
N ALA A 81 4.59 6.57 19.04
CA ALA A 81 4.98 7.80 18.37
C ALA A 81 6.46 7.80 17.95
N GLU A 82 7.36 7.25 18.79
CA GLU A 82 8.78 7.13 18.45
C GLU A 82 9.01 6.19 17.25
N LEU A 83 8.30 5.06 17.18
CA LEU A 83 8.39 4.15 16.03
C LEU A 83 7.81 4.79 14.74
N LEU A 84 6.70 5.53 14.88
CA LEU A 84 6.02 6.20 13.77
C LEU A 84 6.81 7.39 13.20
N ARG A 85 7.91 7.81 13.81
CA ARG A 85 8.83 8.79 13.20
C ARG A 85 9.40 8.30 11.87
N GLU A 86 9.55 6.98 11.74
CA GLU A 86 10.03 6.31 10.54
C GLU A 86 8.91 5.99 9.53
N ILE A 87 7.69 6.50 9.70
CA ILE A 87 6.54 6.22 8.80
C ILE A 87 6.81 6.58 7.32
N ASN A 88 7.74 7.51 7.06
CA ASN A 88 8.15 7.90 5.70
C ASN A 88 9.26 6.99 5.11
N SER A 89 9.77 6.02 5.88
CA SER A 89 10.86 5.13 5.49
C SER A 89 10.32 3.87 4.82
N TRP A 90 10.99 3.40 3.76
CA TRP A 90 10.70 2.09 3.18
C TRP A 90 11.01 0.95 4.17
N SER A 91 11.96 1.20 5.08
CA SER A 91 12.37 0.24 6.09
C SER A 91 11.56 0.35 7.39
N PHE A 92 10.41 1.03 7.36
CA PHE A 92 9.50 1.06 8.50
C PHE A 92 9.17 -0.37 8.93
N ASN A 93 9.19 -0.63 10.24
CA ASN A 93 9.01 -1.98 10.78
C ASN A 93 7.60 -2.15 11.38
N PRO A 94 6.62 -2.65 10.61
CA PRO A 94 5.26 -2.85 11.11
C PRO A 94 5.19 -3.96 12.18
N PHE A 95 6.13 -4.91 12.19
CA PHE A 95 6.19 -5.96 13.21
C PHE A 95 6.55 -5.38 14.58
N GLN A 96 7.57 -4.51 14.64
CA GLN A 96 7.98 -3.86 15.88
C GLN A 96 6.86 -2.96 16.42
N LEU A 97 6.18 -2.22 15.53
CA LEU A 97 5.01 -1.45 15.94
C LEU A 97 3.91 -2.36 16.50
N ASN A 98 3.64 -3.49 15.85
CA ASN A 98 2.63 -4.44 16.32
C ASN A 98 2.95 -5.02 17.70
N GLU A 99 4.21 -5.36 17.96
CA GLU A 99 4.67 -5.89 19.24
C GLU A 99 4.50 -4.85 20.37
N VAL A 100 5.02 -3.64 20.16
CA VAL A 100 4.95 -2.55 21.15
C VAL A 100 3.51 -2.07 21.39
N SER A 101 2.67 -2.12 20.36
CA SER A 101 1.27 -1.73 20.45
C SER A 101 0.32 -2.85 20.88
N GLU A 102 0.83 -4.02 21.25
CA GLU A 102 0.04 -5.19 21.68
C GLU A 102 -1.01 -5.64 20.63
N GLY A 103 -0.62 -5.64 19.34
CA GLY A 103 -1.50 -6.08 18.25
C GLY A 103 -2.27 -4.97 17.53
N HIS A 104 -1.92 -3.70 17.78
CA HIS A 104 -2.65 -2.54 17.26
C HIS A 104 -1.90 -1.75 16.18
N ALA A 105 -1.06 -2.41 15.38
CA ALA A 105 -0.22 -1.73 14.38
C ALA A 105 -1.06 -0.97 13.35
N LEU A 106 -2.18 -1.55 12.89
CA LEU A 106 -3.04 -0.96 11.87
C LEU A 106 -3.74 0.29 12.39
N LYS A 107 -4.24 0.26 13.64
CA LYS A 107 -4.82 1.42 14.32
C LYS A 107 -3.83 2.57 14.36
N TYR A 108 -2.60 2.34 14.81
CA TYR A 108 -1.62 3.40 14.99
C TYR A 108 -1.03 3.93 13.67
N VAL A 109 -0.84 3.08 12.66
CA VAL A 109 -0.54 3.55 11.29
C VAL A 109 -1.70 4.40 10.76
N GLY A 110 -2.95 3.95 10.95
CA GLY A 110 -4.15 4.70 10.58
C GLY A 110 -4.20 6.07 11.26
N TYR A 111 -3.98 6.14 12.57
CA TYR A 111 -3.94 7.40 13.33
C TYR A 111 -2.87 8.36 12.82
N GLU A 112 -1.63 7.91 12.64
CA GLU A 112 -0.54 8.76 12.14
C GLU A 112 -0.89 9.32 10.76
N LEU A 113 -1.40 8.50 9.85
CA LEU A 113 -1.73 8.95 8.50
C LEU A 113 -2.94 9.89 8.50
N PHE A 114 -3.98 9.63 9.28
CA PHE A 114 -5.13 10.53 9.38
C PHE A 114 -4.76 11.90 9.96
N ASN A 115 -3.87 11.93 10.96
CA ASN A 115 -3.29 13.16 11.50
C ASN A 115 -2.42 13.87 10.45
N ARG A 116 -1.54 13.13 9.79
CA ARG A 116 -0.57 13.64 8.80
C ARG A 116 -1.23 14.21 7.56
N TYR A 117 -2.33 13.65 7.08
CA TYR A 117 -3.07 14.19 5.94
C TYR A 117 -4.14 15.22 6.34
N GLY A 118 -4.43 15.34 7.63
CA GLY A 118 -5.48 16.23 8.15
C GLY A 118 -6.89 15.72 7.85
N PHE A 119 -7.09 14.40 7.71
CA PHE A 119 -8.34 13.84 7.21
C PHE A 119 -9.53 14.11 8.14
N MET A 120 -9.34 14.15 9.46
CA MET A 120 -10.46 14.36 10.38
C MET A 120 -11.11 15.72 10.17
N ASP A 121 -10.33 16.79 10.04
CA ASP A 121 -10.87 18.14 9.90
C ASP A 121 -11.42 18.40 8.50
N ARG A 122 -10.76 17.83 7.47
CA ARG A 122 -11.16 17.96 6.06
C ARG A 122 -12.49 17.26 5.78
N PHE A 123 -12.65 16.06 6.32
CA PHE A 123 -13.84 15.22 6.10
C PHE A 123 -14.81 15.20 7.28
N LYS A 124 -14.57 16.00 8.32
CA LYS A 124 -15.41 16.11 9.52
C LYS A 124 -15.63 14.76 10.20
N ILE A 125 -14.58 13.95 10.29
CA ILE A 125 -14.61 12.62 10.89
C ILE A 125 -14.53 12.78 12.41
N PRO A 126 -15.53 12.35 13.19
CA PRO A 126 -15.44 12.35 14.64
C PRO A 126 -14.34 11.38 15.11
N LEU A 127 -13.55 11.78 16.11
CA LEU A 127 -12.49 10.92 16.67
C LEU A 127 -13.01 9.55 17.10
N ALA A 128 -14.12 9.53 17.84
CA ALA A 128 -14.75 8.28 18.29
C ALA A 128 -15.20 7.39 17.11
N ALA A 129 -15.60 7.97 15.97
CA ALA A 129 -16.00 7.19 14.81
C ALA A 129 -14.80 6.48 14.17
N LEU A 130 -13.68 7.19 14.00
CA LEU A 130 -12.45 6.58 13.49
C LEU A 130 -11.89 5.53 14.45
N GLU A 131 -11.87 5.82 15.75
CA GLU A 131 -11.39 4.89 16.78
C GLU A 131 -12.19 3.58 16.77
N ASN A 132 -13.52 3.68 16.82
CA ASN A 132 -14.39 2.50 16.78
C ASN A 132 -14.24 1.74 15.46
N TYR A 133 -14.07 2.45 14.35
CA TYR A 133 -13.88 1.85 13.04
C TYR A 133 -12.58 1.04 12.96
N LEU A 134 -11.44 1.64 13.34
CA LEU A 134 -10.14 0.95 13.31
C LEU A 134 -10.10 -0.23 14.28
N HIS A 135 -10.76 -0.13 15.44
CA HIS A 135 -10.90 -1.26 16.35
C HIS A 135 -11.70 -2.41 15.71
N ALA A 136 -12.86 -2.12 15.11
CA ALA A 136 -13.66 -3.13 14.41
C ALA A 136 -12.92 -3.75 13.21
N LEU A 137 -12.10 -2.94 12.53
CA LEU A 137 -11.26 -3.37 11.41
C LEU A 137 -10.23 -4.41 11.87
N GLU A 138 -9.48 -4.13 12.94
CA GLU A 138 -8.49 -5.06 13.51
C GLU A 138 -9.12 -6.36 14.02
N LEU A 139 -10.33 -6.29 14.60
CA LEU A 139 -11.09 -7.48 14.97
C LEU A 139 -11.41 -8.36 13.76
N GLY A 140 -11.80 -7.76 12.62
CA GLY A 140 -12.09 -8.53 11.41
C GLY A 140 -10.83 -9.16 10.78
N TYR A 141 -9.69 -8.45 10.79
CA TYR A 141 -8.41 -9.04 10.38
C TYR A 141 -7.98 -10.22 11.27
N SER A 142 -8.36 -10.21 12.54
CA SER A 142 -8.00 -11.26 13.51
C SER A 142 -8.96 -12.45 13.52
N LYS A 143 -10.14 -12.31 12.89
CA LYS A 143 -11.25 -13.29 12.93
C LYS A 143 -10.87 -14.72 12.55
N HIS A 144 -10.00 -14.87 11.55
CA HIS A 144 -9.65 -16.18 10.99
C HIS A 144 -8.27 -16.70 11.42
N ASN A 145 -7.58 -15.99 12.32
CA ASN A 145 -6.21 -16.31 12.73
C ASN A 145 -5.27 -16.55 11.53
N ASN A 146 -5.41 -15.70 10.50
CA ASN A 146 -4.68 -15.81 9.25
C ASN A 146 -3.20 -15.45 9.48
N PRO A 147 -2.24 -16.33 9.15
CA PRO A 147 -0.83 -16.10 9.46
C PRO A 147 -0.21 -14.97 8.63
N TYR A 148 -0.81 -14.59 7.49
CA TYR A 148 -0.28 -13.56 6.60
C TYR A 148 -1.22 -12.37 6.43
N HIS A 149 -2.44 -12.58 5.91
CA HIS A 149 -3.38 -11.46 5.66
C HIS A 149 -4.07 -11.06 6.97
N ASN A 150 -3.30 -10.41 7.84
CA ASN A 150 -3.67 -10.00 9.20
C ASN A 150 -3.39 -8.50 9.41
N VAL A 151 -3.54 -8.04 10.66
CA VAL A 151 -3.33 -6.64 11.08
C VAL A 151 -1.96 -6.10 10.65
N VAL A 152 -0.90 -6.90 10.74
CA VAL A 152 0.46 -6.47 10.37
C VAL A 152 0.56 -6.26 8.86
N HIS A 153 0.02 -7.17 8.06
CA HIS A 153 0.00 -7.01 6.61
C HIS A 153 -0.80 -5.79 6.17
N ALA A 154 -1.96 -5.56 6.76
CA ALA A 154 -2.76 -4.36 6.48
C ALA A 154 -1.99 -3.07 6.84
N ALA A 155 -1.28 -3.06 7.97
CA ALA A 155 -0.47 -1.92 8.40
C ALA A 155 0.70 -1.65 7.43
N ASP A 156 1.38 -2.72 7.00
CA ASP A 156 2.46 -2.68 6.01
C ASP A 156 1.98 -2.12 4.67
N VAL A 157 0.89 -2.66 4.10
CA VAL A 157 0.34 -2.18 2.83
C VAL A 157 -0.13 -0.74 2.92
N THR A 158 -0.71 -0.34 4.05
CA THR A 158 -1.13 1.05 4.29
C THR A 158 0.06 2.00 4.34
N GLN A 159 1.11 1.67 5.09
CA GLN A 159 2.32 2.46 5.17
C GLN A 159 3.09 2.49 3.84
N SER A 160 3.20 1.36 3.16
CA SER A 160 3.82 1.25 1.83
C SER A 160 3.07 2.09 0.79
N SER A 161 1.74 2.12 0.85
CA SER A 161 0.91 2.98 -0.02
C SER A 161 1.19 4.45 0.26
N HIS A 162 1.32 4.84 1.54
CA HIS A 162 1.77 6.17 1.93
C HIS A 162 3.18 6.49 1.39
N PHE A 163 4.15 5.59 1.56
CA PHE A 163 5.50 5.76 1.03
C PHE A 163 5.50 5.98 -0.49
N MET A 164 4.75 5.16 -1.23
CA MET A 164 4.64 5.31 -2.68
C MET A 164 4.03 6.66 -3.07
N LEU A 165 2.98 7.10 -2.38
CA LEU A 165 2.36 8.41 -2.60
C LEU A 165 3.35 9.56 -2.42
N THR A 166 4.21 9.49 -1.39
CA THR A 166 5.17 10.54 -1.06
C THR A 166 6.39 10.54 -1.98
N GLN A 167 7.01 9.37 -2.21
CA GLN A 167 8.25 9.27 -2.99
C GLN A 167 8.04 9.53 -4.48
N THR A 168 6.91 9.07 -5.04
CA THR A 168 6.66 9.27 -6.49
C THR A 168 6.15 10.67 -6.82
N GLY A 169 5.75 11.44 -5.80
CA GLY A 169 5.06 12.72 -5.97
C GLY A 169 3.62 12.59 -6.49
N LEU A 170 3.07 11.37 -6.57
CA LEU A 170 1.66 11.12 -6.92
C LEU A 170 0.72 11.88 -6.00
N ALA A 171 1.07 12.04 -4.71
CA ALA A 171 0.24 12.78 -3.78
C ALA A 171 -0.06 14.23 -4.22
N ASN A 172 0.81 14.86 -5.00
CA ASN A 172 0.58 16.22 -5.50
C ASN A 172 -0.39 16.28 -6.68
N SER A 173 -0.66 15.13 -7.31
CA SER A 173 -1.57 15.01 -8.45
C SER A 173 -2.96 14.55 -8.04
N LEU A 174 -3.14 14.18 -6.76
CA LEU A 174 -4.37 13.66 -6.20
C LEU A 174 -5.05 14.71 -5.31
N GLY A 175 -6.38 14.80 -5.41
CA GLY A 175 -7.21 15.56 -4.49
C GLY A 175 -7.30 14.88 -3.12
N ASP A 176 -7.78 15.63 -2.12
CA ASP A 176 -7.90 15.13 -0.74
C ASP A 176 -8.73 13.83 -0.66
N LEU A 177 -9.81 13.72 -1.46
CA LEU A 177 -10.67 12.54 -1.47
C LEU A 177 -9.96 11.32 -2.08
N GLU A 178 -9.16 11.53 -3.12
CA GLU A 178 -8.39 10.46 -3.76
C GLU A 178 -7.26 9.98 -2.83
N LEU A 179 -6.61 10.90 -2.11
CA LEU A 179 -5.65 10.55 -1.06
C LEU A 179 -6.30 9.71 0.04
N LEU A 180 -7.47 10.15 0.54
CA LEU A 180 -8.23 9.37 1.51
C LEU A 180 -8.61 8.00 0.94
N ALA A 181 -9.07 7.92 -0.30
CA ALA A 181 -9.46 6.67 -0.95
C ALA A 181 -8.29 5.67 -1.07
N VAL A 182 -7.08 6.16 -1.39
CA VAL A 182 -5.88 5.29 -1.44
C VAL A 182 -5.54 4.74 -0.05
N ILE A 183 -5.45 5.61 0.96
CA ILE A 183 -5.11 5.18 2.33
C ILE A 183 -6.21 4.29 2.91
N PHE A 184 -7.47 4.67 2.75
CA PHE A 184 -8.62 3.90 3.23
C PHE A 184 -8.74 2.55 2.50
N GLY A 185 -8.53 2.52 1.18
CA GLY A 185 -8.50 1.29 0.41
C GLY A 185 -7.43 0.32 0.91
N ALA A 186 -6.22 0.83 1.20
CA ALA A 186 -5.14 0.03 1.77
C ALA A 186 -5.48 -0.52 3.18
N LEU A 187 -6.12 0.29 4.03
CA LEU A 187 -6.56 -0.12 5.37
C LEU A 187 -7.51 -1.34 5.33
N ILE A 188 -8.37 -1.44 4.31
CA ILE A 188 -9.48 -2.42 4.29
C ILE A 188 -9.29 -3.59 3.33
N HIS A 189 -8.22 -3.59 2.51
CA HIS A 189 -8.16 -4.39 1.28
C HIS A 189 -8.34 -5.91 1.48
N ASP A 190 -7.97 -6.41 2.66
CA ASP A 190 -7.99 -7.83 3.03
C ASP A 190 -8.83 -8.07 4.30
N TYR A 191 -9.80 -7.19 4.58
CA TYR A 191 -10.68 -7.34 5.73
C TYR A 191 -11.37 -8.71 5.75
N GLU A 192 -11.31 -9.41 6.89
CA GLU A 192 -11.82 -10.77 7.09
C GLU A 192 -11.27 -11.83 6.12
N HIS A 193 -10.07 -11.64 5.58
CA HIS A 193 -9.45 -12.64 4.70
C HIS A 193 -9.27 -13.99 5.41
N THR A 194 -9.86 -15.06 4.85
CA THR A 194 -9.97 -16.39 5.46
C THR A 194 -8.66 -17.19 5.50
N GLY A 195 -7.65 -16.72 4.77
CA GLY A 195 -6.35 -17.41 4.60
C GLY A 195 -6.33 -18.36 3.41
N HIS A 196 -7.41 -18.42 2.63
CA HIS A 196 -7.52 -19.27 1.46
C HIS A 196 -7.54 -18.44 0.17
N THR A 197 -7.13 -19.05 -0.94
CA THR A 197 -7.18 -18.39 -2.25
C THR A 197 -8.62 -18.33 -2.76
N ASN A 198 -8.88 -17.42 -3.71
CA ASN A 198 -10.17 -17.37 -4.39
C ASN A 198 -10.56 -18.71 -5.03
N ASN A 199 -9.58 -19.44 -5.58
CA ASN A 199 -9.82 -20.74 -6.19
C ASN A 199 -10.25 -21.79 -5.16
N PHE A 200 -9.70 -21.77 -3.95
CA PHE A 200 -10.15 -22.65 -2.88
C PHE A 200 -11.64 -22.43 -2.57
N HIS A 201 -12.06 -21.17 -2.42
CA HIS A 201 -13.47 -20.84 -2.15
C HIS A 201 -14.43 -21.28 -3.27
N ILE A 202 -14.00 -21.20 -4.53
CA ILE A 202 -14.79 -21.70 -5.67
C ILE A 202 -14.92 -23.23 -5.62
N GLN A 203 -13.87 -23.93 -5.20
CA GLN A 203 -13.82 -25.39 -5.18
C GLN A 203 -14.47 -26.01 -3.94
N SER A 204 -14.52 -25.30 -2.82
CA SER A 204 -14.95 -25.84 -1.53
C SER A 204 -16.47 -25.78 -1.27
N GLY A 205 -17.23 -25.03 -2.07
CA GLY A 205 -18.69 -24.88 -1.93
C GLY A 205 -19.10 -23.84 -0.89
#